data_AF-A0A1I3SHJ2-F1
#
_entry.id   AF-A0A1I3SHJ2-F1
#
_cell.length_a   1.000
_cell.length_b   1.000
_cell.length_c   1.000
_cell.angle_alpha   90.00
_cell.angle_beta   90.00
_cell.angle_gamma   90.00
#
_symmetry.space_group_name_H-M   'P 1'
#
loop_
_entity.id
_entity.type
_entity.pdbx_description
1 polymer ?
#
loop_
_entity_poly.entity_id
_entity_poly.type
_entity_poly.pdbx_seq_one_letter_code
_entity_poly.pdbx_strand_id
1 'polypeptide(L)'
;MSETLVEPGQEGPVTISISRRVRPGCEAQYEDWLHGIIAAASDFPGHMGVNILKPSGATDGRYVLIYRFDTWAHCQAWEDSETRKLWVGRLGDLVEGEGERKRVTGLEAWFDLPDVPVAKHAPQWKMAIVLIVVVFVVVYPLQLIMLPLMEGWPHWSKTLTIAITQVLLMTYVLMPKVTKLLRNWLFA
;
A
#
# COMPACT_ATOMS: atom_id res chain seq x y z
N MET A 1 -24.98 7.19 -23.69
CA MET A 1 -23.78 7.54 -22.91
C MET A 1 -24.06 7.18 -21.48
N SER A 2 -23.64 5.99 -21.04
CA SER A 2 -23.74 5.62 -19.62
C SER A 2 -22.63 6.36 -18.89
N GLU A 3 -23.00 7.32 -18.04
CA GLU A 3 -22.13 7.88 -17.02
C GLU A 3 -21.74 6.72 -16.09
N THR A 4 -20.52 6.21 -16.27
CA THR A 4 -19.91 5.31 -15.30
C THR A 4 -19.61 6.16 -14.07
N LEU A 5 -20.50 6.09 -13.08
CA LEU A 5 -20.33 6.75 -11.79
C LEU A 5 -19.01 6.26 -11.17
N VAL A 6 -17.99 7.12 -11.22
CA VAL A 6 -16.70 6.88 -10.59
C VAL A 6 -16.90 7.01 -9.08
N GLU A 7 -16.70 5.93 -8.33
CA GLU A 7 -16.85 5.99 -6.87
C GLU A 7 -15.74 6.88 -6.25
N PRO A 8 -16.07 7.70 -5.24
CA PRO A 8 -15.09 8.55 -4.57
C PRO A 8 -13.94 7.70 -4.02
N GLY A 9 -12.73 7.93 -4.54
CA GLY A 9 -11.53 7.09 -4.30
C GLY A 9 -10.97 6.40 -5.57
N GLN A 10 -11.67 6.50 -6.71
CA GLN A 10 -11.21 5.98 -8.01
C GLN A 10 -10.55 7.01 -8.94
N GLU A 11 -10.55 8.29 -8.55
CA GLU A 11 -10.02 9.42 -9.34
C GLU A 11 -8.50 9.65 -9.20
N GLY A 12 -7.80 8.76 -8.50
CA GLY A 12 -6.38 8.92 -8.19
C GLY A 12 -5.51 7.78 -8.73
N PRO A 13 -4.18 7.99 -8.75
CA PRO A 13 -3.24 6.99 -9.21
C PRO A 13 -3.29 5.74 -8.34
N VAL A 14 -3.25 4.58 -8.99
CA VAL A 14 -3.37 3.27 -8.37
C VAL A 14 -2.06 2.51 -8.53
N THR A 15 -1.53 2.01 -7.41
CA THR A 15 -0.36 1.14 -7.40
C THR A 15 -0.79 -0.29 -7.09
N ILE A 16 -0.31 -1.26 -7.84
CA ILE A 16 -0.55 -2.68 -7.62
C ILE A 16 0.80 -3.36 -7.40
N SER A 17 0.92 -4.13 -6.34
CA SER A 17 2.03 -5.03 -6.04
C SER A 17 1.61 -6.49 -6.25
N ILE A 18 2.47 -7.30 -6.86
CA ILE A 18 2.26 -8.74 -7.06
C ILE A 18 3.52 -9.45 -6.60
N SER A 19 3.41 -10.28 -5.56
CA SER A 19 4.49 -11.14 -5.07
C SER A 19 4.31 -12.56 -5.58
N ARG A 20 5.38 -13.15 -6.11
CA ARG A 20 5.38 -14.52 -6.65
C ARG A 20 6.65 -15.24 -6.26
N ARG A 21 6.50 -16.52 -5.91
CA ARG A 21 7.62 -17.42 -5.72
C ARG A 21 7.85 -18.18 -7.01
N VAL A 22 9.05 -18.05 -7.57
CA VAL A 22 9.44 -18.70 -8.82
C VAL A 22 10.02 -20.06 -8.47
N ARG A 23 9.71 -21.09 -9.26
CA ARG A 23 10.29 -22.43 -9.05
C ARG A 23 11.81 -22.37 -9.28
N PRO A 24 12.60 -23.04 -8.42
CA PRO A 24 14.05 -23.11 -8.62
C PRO A 24 14.41 -23.62 -10.02
N GLY A 25 15.28 -22.90 -10.73
CA GLY A 25 15.72 -23.24 -12.09
C GLY A 25 14.85 -22.67 -13.22
N CYS A 26 13.74 -22.01 -12.89
CA CYS A 26 12.86 -21.32 -13.85
C CYS A 26 13.08 -19.80 -13.90
N GLU A 27 14.09 -19.27 -13.21
CA GLU A 27 14.30 -17.83 -13.02
C GLU A 27 14.53 -17.10 -14.34
N ALA A 28 15.36 -17.64 -15.23
CA ALA A 28 15.64 -17.03 -16.53
C ALA A 28 14.36 -16.93 -17.39
N GLN A 29 13.56 -18.00 -17.42
CA GLN A 29 12.29 -18.03 -18.16
C GLN A 29 11.27 -17.05 -17.55
N TYR A 30 11.29 -16.90 -16.21
CA TYR A 30 10.47 -15.92 -15.52
C TYR A 30 10.92 -14.48 -15.81
N GLU A 31 12.22 -14.21 -15.88
CA GLU A 31 12.75 -12.89 -16.25
C GLU A 31 12.40 -12.52 -17.71
N ASP A 32 12.46 -13.47 -18.64
CA ASP A 32 12.00 -13.26 -20.02
C ASP A 32 10.49 -12.97 -20.07
N TRP A 33 9.70 -13.74 -19.32
CA TRP A 33 8.27 -13.51 -19.17
C TRP A 33 7.98 -12.12 -18.57
N LEU A 34 8.77 -11.69 -17.57
CA LEU A 34 8.66 -10.39 -16.94
C LEU A 34 8.88 -9.25 -17.93
N HIS A 35 9.93 -9.33 -18.75
CA HIS A 35 10.22 -8.32 -19.75
C HIS A 35 9.05 -8.20 -20.75
N GLY A 36 8.47 -9.33 -21.15
CA GLY A 36 7.34 -9.37 -22.07
C GLY A 36 6.05 -8.75 -21.52
N ILE A 37 5.64 -9.10 -20.29
CA ILE A 37 4.44 -8.53 -19.69
C ILE A 37 4.60 -7.03 -19.38
N ILE A 38 5.80 -6.58 -19.02
CA ILE A 38 6.08 -5.16 -18.75
C ILE A 38 6.02 -4.33 -20.02
N ALA A 39 6.58 -4.84 -21.12
CA ALA A 39 6.45 -4.19 -22.43
C ALA A 39 4.97 -4.06 -22.82
N ALA A 40 4.19 -5.15 -22.69
CA ALA A 40 2.77 -5.13 -22.99
C ALA A 40 1.97 -4.19 -22.08
N ALA A 41 2.33 -4.07 -20.79
CA ALA A 41 1.70 -3.14 -19.86
C ALA A 41 2.04 -1.68 -20.17
N SER A 42 3.24 -1.43 -20.70
CA SER A 42 3.71 -0.08 -21.03
C SER A 42 2.94 0.55 -22.20
N ASP A 43 2.36 -0.27 -23.06
CA ASP A 43 1.52 0.19 -24.18
C ASP A 43 0.08 0.55 -23.75
N PHE A 44 -0.32 0.24 -22.51
CA PHE A 44 -1.66 0.54 -22.02
C PHE A 44 -1.80 2.01 -21.59
N PRO A 45 -2.95 2.66 -21.89
CA PRO A 45 -3.24 4.01 -21.43
C PRO A 45 -3.09 4.15 -19.92
N GLY A 46 -2.52 5.26 -19.48
CA GLY A 46 -2.38 5.59 -18.05
C GLY A 46 -1.27 4.83 -17.32
N HIS A 47 -0.48 3.99 -17.99
CA HIS A 47 0.66 3.31 -17.37
C HIS A 47 1.73 4.32 -16.90
N MET A 48 2.07 4.27 -15.61
CA MET A 48 3.03 5.18 -14.98
C MET A 48 4.39 4.52 -14.69
N GLY A 49 4.56 3.24 -15.02
CA GLY A 49 5.80 2.50 -14.80
C GLY A 49 5.64 1.23 -13.97
N VAL A 50 6.67 0.39 -14.03
CA VAL A 50 6.81 -0.85 -13.25
C VAL A 50 8.15 -0.84 -12.52
N ASN A 51 8.15 -1.26 -11.26
CA ASN A 51 9.32 -1.54 -10.46
C ASN A 51 9.36 -3.03 -10.09
N ILE A 52 10.55 -3.63 -10.13
CA ILE A 52 10.75 -5.05 -9.88
C ILE A 52 11.73 -5.19 -8.72
N LEU A 53 11.31 -5.88 -7.66
CA LEU A 53 12.21 -6.32 -6.61
C LEU A 53 12.55 -7.79 -6.86
N LYS A 54 13.84 -8.06 -7.07
CA LYS A 54 14.36 -9.43 -7.20
C LYS A 54 14.32 -10.17 -5.85
N PRO A 55 14.28 -11.52 -5.86
CA PRO A 55 14.37 -12.34 -4.66
C PRO A 55 15.55 -11.94 -3.79
N SER A 56 15.26 -11.59 -2.55
CA SER A 56 16.26 -11.28 -1.53
C SER A 56 15.75 -11.73 -0.16
N GLY A 57 16.60 -11.66 0.86
CA GLY A 57 16.18 -11.93 2.24
C GLY A 57 15.05 -11.01 2.70
N ALA A 58 14.94 -9.80 2.15
CA ALA A 58 13.88 -8.86 2.47
C ALA A 58 12.53 -9.19 1.81
N THR A 59 12.52 -9.99 0.74
CA THR A 59 11.30 -10.39 0.02
C THR A 59 10.93 -11.86 0.25
N ASP A 60 11.54 -12.51 1.25
CA ASP A 60 11.37 -13.95 1.51
C ASP A 60 11.63 -14.82 0.26
N GLY A 61 12.59 -14.40 -0.57
CA GLY A 61 12.91 -15.10 -1.82
C GLY A 61 11.85 -14.98 -2.92
N ARG A 62 10.88 -14.06 -2.80
CA ARG A 62 9.85 -13.81 -3.83
C ARG A 62 10.25 -12.67 -4.77
N TYR A 63 9.81 -12.76 -6.02
CA TYR A 63 9.80 -11.62 -6.94
C TYR A 63 8.60 -10.73 -6.61
N VAL A 64 8.81 -9.42 -6.49
CA VAL A 64 7.73 -8.46 -6.25
C VAL A 64 7.65 -7.48 -7.42
N LEU A 65 6.51 -7.47 -8.11
CA LEU A 65 6.21 -6.57 -9.21
C LEU A 65 5.28 -5.46 -8.74
N ILE A 66 5.73 -4.22 -8.83
CA ILE A 66 4.97 -3.04 -8.44
C ILE A 66 4.71 -2.20 -9.69
N TYR A 67 3.48 -2.17 -10.19
CA TYR A 67 3.11 -1.33 -11.33
C TYR A 67 2.08 -0.28 -10.95
N ARG A 68 2.05 0.83 -11.67
CA ARG A 68 1.20 1.98 -11.34
C ARG A 68 0.45 2.48 -12.56
N PHE A 69 -0.80 2.88 -12.34
CA PHE A 69 -1.66 3.57 -13.30
C PHE A 69 -2.11 4.94 -12.76
N ASP A 70 -2.45 5.86 -13.64
CA ASP A 70 -2.93 7.21 -13.32
C ASP A 70 -4.34 7.23 -12.70
N THR A 71 -5.17 6.24 -13.03
CA THR A 71 -6.57 6.12 -12.61
C THR A 71 -6.95 4.65 -12.40
N TRP A 72 -8.02 4.42 -11.63
CA TRP A 72 -8.55 3.07 -11.45
C TRP A 72 -9.10 2.46 -12.75
N ALA A 73 -9.75 3.28 -13.60
CA ALA A 73 -10.34 2.80 -14.85
C ALA A 73 -9.28 2.24 -15.80
N HIS A 74 -8.15 2.92 -15.97
CA HIS A 74 -7.03 2.43 -16.77
C HIS A 74 -6.39 1.17 -16.18
N CYS A 75 -6.26 1.11 -14.85
CA CYS A 75 -5.80 -0.10 -14.16
C CYS A 75 -6.74 -1.28 -14.46
N GLN A 76 -8.05 -1.10 -14.26
CA GLN A 76 -9.05 -2.15 -14.50
C GLN A 76 -9.05 -2.60 -15.96
N ALA A 77 -8.95 -1.68 -16.92
CA ALA A 77 -8.86 -2.01 -18.33
C ALA A 77 -7.65 -2.90 -18.65
N TRP A 78 -6.49 -2.64 -18.03
CA TRP A 78 -5.33 -3.53 -18.12
C TRP A 78 -5.59 -4.90 -17.46
N GLU A 79 -6.20 -4.90 -16.28
CA GLU A 79 -6.48 -6.11 -15.51
C GLU A 79 -7.37 -7.11 -16.24
N ASP A 80 -8.40 -6.58 -16.90
CA ASP A 80 -9.43 -7.33 -17.63
C ASP A 80 -9.03 -7.62 -19.08
N SER A 81 -7.89 -7.06 -19.54
CA SER A 81 -7.43 -7.21 -20.92
C SER A 81 -7.09 -8.66 -21.28
N GLU A 82 -7.42 -9.04 -22.51
CA GLU A 82 -7.03 -10.32 -23.10
C GLU A 82 -5.50 -10.45 -23.18
N THR A 83 -4.79 -9.34 -23.42
CA THR A 83 -3.32 -9.28 -23.40
C THR A 83 -2.77 -9.76 -22.06
N ARG A 84 -3.28 -9.24 -20.94
CA ARG A 84 -2.84 -9.67 -19.61
C ARG A 84 -3.23 -11.10 -19.33
N LYS A 85 -4.45 -11.54 -19.69
CA LYS A 85 -4.87 -12.94 -19.52
C LYS A 85 -3.95 -13.90 -20.27
N LEU A 86 -3.54 -13.55 -21.49
CA LEU A 86 -2.61 -14.34 -22.29
C LEU A 86 -1.23 -14.43 -21.64
N TRP A 87 -0.69 -13.31 -21.13
CA TRP A 87 0.56 -13.34 -20.37
C TRP A 87 0.44 -14.13 -19.06
N VAL A 88 -0.68 -14.00 -18.34
CA VAL A 88 -0.95 -14.78 -17.13
C VAL A 88 -1.02 -16.28 -17.43
N GLY A 89 -1.64 -16.67 -18.54
CA GLY A 89 -1.66 -18.07 -18.99
C GLY A 89 -0.28 -18.65 -19.28
N ARG A 90 0.70 -17.82 -19.67
CA ARG A 90 2.10 -18.23 -19.90
C ARG A 90 2.90 -18.42 -18.61
N LEU A 91 2.40 -18.01 -17.44
CA LEU A 91 3.10 -18.28 -16.18
C LEU A 91 3.17 -19.78 -15.88
N GLY A 92 2.14 -20.54 -16.25
CA GLY A 92 2.07 -21.99 -16.12
C GLY A 92 2.83 -22.56 -14.93
N ASP A 93 3.87 -23.33 -15.24
CA ASP A 93 4.72 -24.02 -14.26
C ASP A 93 5.94 -23.23 -13.76
N LEU A 94 6.08 -21.94 -14.11
CA LEU A 94 7.23 -21.13 -13.70
C LEU A 94 7.17 -20.71 -12.23
N VAL A 95 5.98 -20.69 -11.63
CA VAL A 95 5.75 -20.22 -10.26
C VAL A 95 5.18 -21.30 -9.35
N GLU A 96 5.45 -21.16 -8.05
CA GLU A 96 4.87 -21.97 -6.98
C GLU A 96 3.57 -21.30 -6.52
N GLY A 97 2.43 -21.95 -6.78
CA GLY A 97 1.10 -21.48 -6.37
C GLY A 97 0.58 -20.26 -7.15
N GLU A 98 -0.52 -19.70 -6.65
CA GLU A 98 -1.09 -18.46 -7.18
C GLU A 98 -0.34 -17.25 -6.62
N GLY A 99 0.03 -16.30 -7.48
CA GLY A 99 0.73 -15.08 -7.05
C GLY A 99 -0.14 -14.23 -6.13
N GLU A 100 0.43 -13.79 -5.01
CA GLU A 100 -0.24 -12.89 -4.09
C GLU A 100 -0.30 -11.48 -4.68
N ARG A 101 -1.51 -10.96 -4.84
CA ARG A 101 -1.75 -9.63 -5.40
C ARG A 101 -2.21 -8.68 -4.30
N LYS A 102 -1.58 -7.51 -4.21
CA LYS A 102 -1.89 -6.44 -3.28
C LYS A 102 -2.11 -5.14 -4.03
N ARG A 103 -3.28 -4.51 -3.89
CA ARG A 103 -3.44 -3.10 -4.26
C ARG A 103 -2.82 -2.27 -3.15
N VAL A 104 -1.95 -1.31 -3.50
CA VAL A 104 -1.32 -0.40 -2.55
C VAL A 104 -1.90 0.98 -2.77
N THR A 105 -2.81 1.39 -1.89
CA THR A 105 -3.30 2.77 -1.85
C THR A 105 -2.48 3.58 -0.83
N GLY A 106 -2.12 4.83 -1.15
CA GLY A 106 -1.12 5.61 -0.41
C GLY A 106 -1.40 5.82 1.09
N LEU A 107 -2.64 5.61 1.55
CA LEU A 107 -2.97 5.64 2.97
C LEU A 107 -2.39 4.44 3.73
N GLU A 108 -2.17 3.29 3.07
CA GLU A 108 -1.67 2.04 3.66
C GLU A 108 -0.21 2.16 4.11
N ALA A 109 0.55 3.07 3.50
CA ALA A 109 1.91 3.39 3.93
C ALA A 109 1.96 3.90 5.38
N TRP A 110 0.87 4.46 5.89
CA TRP A 110 0.75 4.95 7.27
C TRP A 110 0.29 3.88 8.26
N PHE A 111 -0.26 2.76 7.77
CA PHE A 111 -0.81 1.70 8.61
C PHE A 111 0.07 0.46 8.72
N ASP A 112 1.16 0.39 7.96
CA ASP A 112 2.20 -0.64 8.00
C ASP A 112 1.65 -2.00 8.47
N LEU A 113 0.85 -2.63 7.61
CA LEU A 113 0.22 -3.93 7.85
C LEU A 113 1.06 -5.00 7.12
N PRO A 114 2.10 -5.54 7.75
CA PRO A 114 2.95 -6.56 7.14
C PRO A 114 2.27 -7.93 7.03
N ASP A 115 1.04 -8.13 7.53
CA ASP A 115 0.53 -9.50 7.74
C ASP A 115 -1.00 -9.64 7.71
N VAL A 116 -1.67 -8.95 6.79
CA VAL A 116 -3.12 -9.04 6.63
C VAL A 116 -3.52 -9.99 5.50
N PRO A 117 -4.34 -11.03 5.77
CA PRO A 117 -4.93 -11.87 4.74
C PRO A 117 -5.93 -11.10 3.84
N VAL A 118 -5.84 -11.38 2.54
CA VAL A 118 -6.25 -10.60 1.36
C VAL A 118 -7.77 -10.36 1.16
N ALA A 119 -8.66 -10.80 2.06
CA ALA A 119 -10.08 -10.97 1.70
C ALA A 119 -11.04 -9.80 2.00
N LYS A 120 -10.66 -8.75 2.76
CA LYS A 120 -11.59 -7.65 3.09
C LYS A 120 -10.85 -6.32 3.13
N HIS A 121 -11.02 -5.51 2.09
CA HIS A 121 -10.61 -4.11 2.14
C HIS A 121 -11.61 -3.32 2.99
N ALA A 122 -11.12 -2.66 4.03
CA ALA A 122 -11.95 -1.72 4.78
C ALA A 122 -12.14 -0.43 3.96
N PRO A 123 -13.37 0.12 3.91
CA PRO A 123 -13.66 1.36 3.18
C PRO A 123 -12.71 2.49 3.58
N GLN A 124 -12.21 3.26 2.60
CA GLN A 124 -11.22 4.32 2.84
C GLN A 124 -11.72 5.42 3.79
N TRP A 125 -13.03 5.69 3.81
CA TRP A 125 -13.63 6.63 4.77
C TRP A 125 -13.54 6.13 6.22
N LYS A 126 -13.62 4.81 6.44
CA LYS A 126 -13.42 4.22 7.78
C LYS A 126 -11.96 4.38 8.20
N MET A 127 -11.01 4.16 7.28
CA MET A 127 -9.60 4.38 7.53
C MET A 127 -9.28 5.85 7.84
N ALA A 128 -9.91 6.79 7.12
CA ALA A 128 -9.77 8.22 7.38
C ALA A 128 -10.32 8.62 8.75
N ILE A 129 -11.51 8.13 9.14
CA ILE A 129 -12.07 8.37 10.48
C ILE A 129 -11.16 7.79 11.55
N VAL A 130 -10.65 6.57 11.36
CA VAL A 130 -9.70 5.95 12.30
C VAL A 130 -8.45 6.81 12.44
N LEU A 131 -7.87 7.29 11.33
CA LEU A 131 -6.71 8.18 11.37
C LEU A 131 -7.04 9.48 12.13
N ILE A 132 -8.17 10.12 11.83
CA ILE A 132 -8.62 11.35 12.51
C ILE A 132 -8.78 11.10 14.01
N VAL A 133 -9.46 10.02 14.41
CA VAL A 133 -9.71 9.69 15.81
C VAL A 133 -8.40 9.37 16.52
N VAL A 134 -7.53 8.56 15.94
CA VAL A 134 -6.24 8.19 16.54
C VAL A 134 -5.34 9.41 16.71
N VAL A 135 -5.22 10.24 15.67
CA VAL A 135 -4.45 11.49 15.75
C VAL A 135 -5.04 12.42 16.81
N PHE A 136 -6.36 12.60 16.83
CA PHE A 136 -7.02 13.44 17.83
C PHE A 136 -6.81 12.93 19.26
N VAL A 137 -7.08 11.65 19.52
CA VAL A 137 -6.96 11.03 20.85
C VAL A 137 -5.51 11.02 21.35
N VAL A 138 -4.53 11.04 20.46
CA VAL A 138 -3.11 11.08 20.85
C VAL A 138 -2.61 12.51 21.01
N VAL A 139 -2.88 13.38 20.03
CA VAL A 139 -2.37 14.75 20.00
C VAL A 139 -3.05 15.64 21.05
N TYR A 140 -4.37 15.53 21.19
CA TYR A 140 -5.15 16.40 22.08
C TYR A 140 -4.76 16.28 23.56
N PRO A 141 -4.71 15.09 24.20
CA PRO A 141 -4.30 14.99 25.60
C PRO A 141 -2.81 15.29 25.78
N LEU A 142 -1.96 15.00 24.78
CA LEU A 142 -0.55 15.36 24.85
C LEU A 142 -0.39 16.87 24.95
N GLN A 143 -1.12 17.64 24.14
CA GLN A 143 -1.15 19.09 24.23
C GLN A 143 -1.69 19.55 25.58
N LEU A 144 -2.78 18.95 26.06
CA LEU A 144 -3.39 19.29 27.35
C LEU A 144 -2.44 19.09 28.54
N ILE A 145 -1.55 18.10 28.47
CA ILE A 145 -0.55 17.79 29.52
C ILE A 145 0.70 18.66 29.37
N MET A 146 1.21 18.85 28.15
CA MET A 146 2.45 19.59 27.89
C MET A 146 2.28 21.11 28.07
N LEU A 147 1.16 21.68 27.64
CA LEU A 147 0.88 23.12 27.74
C LEU A 147 1.01 23.67 29.18
N PRO A 148 0.36 23.09 30.21
CA PRO A 148 0.48 23.58 31.58
C PRO A 148 1.85 23.26 32.20
N LEU A 149 2.50 22.16 31.81
CA LEU A 149 3.81 21.79 32.35
C LEU A 149 4.93 22.76 31.94
N MET A 150 4.73 23.49 30.83
CA MET A 150 5.72 24.41 30.26
C MET A 150 5.37 25.89 30.49
N GLU A 151 4.49 26.21 31.44
CA GLU A 151 4.16 27.60 31.80
C GLU A 151 5.44 28.40 32.11
N GLY A 152 5.60 29.57 31.47
CA GLY A 152 6.81 30.41 31.56
C GLY A 152 7.86 30.25 30.45
N TRP A 153 7.77 29.22 29.60
CA TRP A 153 8.73 29.07 28.49
C TRP A 153 8.43 30.01 27.30
N PRO A 154 9.46 30.47 26.57
CA PRO A 154 9.29 31.14 25.27
C PRO A 154 8.43 30.31 24.30
N HIS A 155 7.63 30.97 23.47
CA HIS A 155 6.69 30.27 22.58
C HIS A 155 7.38 29.29 21.61
N TRP A 156 8.56 29.66 21.08
CA TRP A 156 9.30 28.82 20.13
C TRP A 156 9.80 27.51 20.76
N SER A 157 10.26 27.54 22.02
CA SER A 157 10.76 26.34 22.70
C SER A 157 9.63 25.38 23.08
N LYS A 158 8.47 25.90 23.51
CA LYS A 158 7.24 25.11 23.72
C LYS A 158 6.84 24.35 22.45
N THR A 159 6.72 25.06 21.34
CA THR A 159 6.28 24.48 20.07
C THR A 159 7.29 23.45 19.56
N LEU A 160 8.59 23.70 19.72
CA LEU A 160 9.64 22.75 19.33
C LEU A 160 9.59 21.47 20.16
N THR A 161 9.49 21.56 21.49
CA THR A 161 9.42 20.37 22.36
C THR A 161 8.15 19.56 22.08
N ILE A 162 6.99 20.22 21.92
CA ILE A 162 5.73 19.54 21.58
C ILE A 162 5.87 18.84 20.23
N ALA A 163 6.42 19.50 19.21
CA ALA A 163 6.62 18.90 17.89
C ALA A 163 7.55 17.67 17.94
N ILE A 164 8.67 17.76 18.67
CA ILE A 164 9.61 16.64 18.84
C ILE A 164 8.93 15.48 19.57
N THR A 165 8.26 15.73 20.70
CA THR A 165 7.55 14.70 21.45
C THR A 165 6.44 14.07 20.62
N GLN A 166 5.69 14.87 19.85
CA GLN A 166 4.64 14.38 18.95
C GLN A 166 5.21 13.47 17.87
N VAL A 167 6.29 13.86 17.20
CA VAL A 167 6.93 13.05 16.16
C VAL A 167 7.48 11.76 16.74
N LEU A 168 8.19 11.81 17.88
CA LEU A 168 8.69 10.60 18.53
C LEU A 168 7.54 9.68 18.95
N LEU A 169 6.48 10.21 19.53
CA LEU A 169 5.34 9.40 19.96
C LEU A 169 4.59 8.79 18.76
N MET A 170 4.38 9.54 17.69
CA MET A 170 3.83 9.02 16.43
C MET A 170 4.73 7.92 15.84
N THR A 171 6.04 8.10 15.83
CA THR A 171 6.97 7.08 15.29
C THR A 171 7.04 5.83 16.17
N TYR A 172 7.11 5.97 17.49
CA TYR A 172 7.36 4.84 18.41
C TYR A 172 6.10 4.19 19.00
N VAL A 173 4.98 4.91 19.14
CA VAL A 173 3.73 4.38 19.72
C VAL A 173 2.74 3.97 18.63
N LEU A 174 2.68 4.70 17.53
CA LEU A 174 1.70 4.45 16.46
C LEU A 174 2.05 3.19 15.68
N MET A 175 3.30 3.08 15.19
CA MET A 175 3.77 1.91 14.42
C MET A 175 3.49 0.56 15.09
N PRO A 176 3.72 0.36 16.41
CA PRO A 176 3.46 -0.95 17.03
C PRO A 176 2.02 -1.17 17.53
N LYS A 177 1.22 -0.11 17.82
CA LYS A 177 -0.08 -0.29 18.50
C LYS A 177 -1.29 -0.21 17.58
N VAL A 178 -1.24 0.59 16.52
CA VAL A 178 -2.37 0.76 15.60
C VAL A 178 -2.62 -0.52 14.80
N THR A 179 -1.56 -1.19 14.37
CA THR A 179 -1.63 -2.48 13.64
C THR A 179 -2.23 -3.61 14.49
N LYS A 180 -2.00 -3.60 15.82
CA LYS A 180 -2.53 -4.62 16.74
C LYS A 180 -3.98 -4.40 17.13
N LEU A 181 -4.41 -3.16 17.39
CA LEU A 181 -5.76 -2.89 17.90
C LEU A 181 -6.83 -2.93 16.80
N LEU A 182 -6.46 -2.56 15.57
CA LEU A 182 -7.41 -2.45 14.46
C LEU A 182 -7.64 -3.78 13.72
N ARG A 183 -6.79 -4.79 13.89
CA ARG A 183 -6.93 -6.10 13.20
C ARG A 183 -8.30 -6.73 13.43
N ASN A 184 -8.80 -6.73 14.67
CA ASN A 184 -10.06 -7.40 14.98
C ASN A 184 -11.31 -6.65 14.48
N TRP A 185 -11.20 -5.34 14.21
CA TRP A 185 -12.33 -4.53 13.74
C TRP A 185 -12.28 -4.28 12.23
N LEU A 186 -11.09 -4.27 11.62
CA LEU A 186 -10.93 -4.16 10.16
C LEU A 186 -11.39 -5.41 9.41
N PHE A 187 -11.20 -6.59 10.00
CA PHE A 187 -11.53 -7.89 9.37
C PHE A 187 -12.82 -8.53 9.89
N ALA A 188 -13.59 -7.83 10.72
CA ALA A 188 -14.94 -8.24 11.11
C ALA A 188 -15.95 -8.05 9.94
#